data_AF-A0A961XTV8-F1
#
_entry.id   AF-A0A961XTV8-F1
#
_cell.length_a   1.000
_cell.length_b   1.000
_cell.length_c   1.000
_cell.angle_alpha   90.00
_cell.angle_beta   90.00
_cell.angle_gamma   90.00
#
_symmetry.space_group_name_H-M   'P 1'
#
loop_
_entity.id
_entity.type
_entity.pdbx_description
1 polymer ?
#
loop_
_entity_poly.entity_id
_entity_poly.type
_entity_poly.pdbx_seq_one_letter_code
_entity_poly.pdbx_strand_id
1 'polypeptide(L)'
;YDALYDMIPGEKVERAITSGAIEIAPLAFMRGRTLSNAAVILDEAQNTTSMQMKMFLTRLGENSRMIVTGDPSQIDLPSGQKSGLVEALSILRAVDGISRIEFTASDVVRHKLVEAIVNAYDTAGREAGAERAGERRSRDRS
;
A
#
# COMPACT_ATOMS: atom_id res chain seq x y z
N TYR A 1 14.37 0.54 4.94
CA TYR A 1 15.68 1.18 5.10
C TYR A 1 16.43 1.17 3.78
N ASP A 2 16.52 0.01 3.14
CA ASP A 2 17.31 -0.20 1.92
C ASP A 2 17.00 0.79 0.79
N ALA A 3 15.72 1.07 0.52
CA ALA A 3 15.32 2.05 -0.50
C ALA A 3 15.88 3.48 -0.26
N LEU A 4 16.14 3.88 0.99
CA LEU A 4 16.76 5.18 1.27
C LEU A 4 18.24 5.18 0.90
N TYR A 5 18.93 4.06 1.15
CA TYR A 5 20.36 3.89 0.81
C TYR A 5 20.58 3.75 -0.70
N ASP A 6 19.57 3.28 -1.44
CA ASP A 6 19.59 3.24 -2.90
C ASP A 6 19.50 4.65 -3.53
N MET A 7 18.83 5.58 -2.85
CA MET A 7 18.56 6.93 -3.37
C MET A 7 19.49 8.01 -2.81
N ILE A 8 20.08 7.79 -1.63
CA ILE A 8 20.86 8.78 -0.88
C ILE A 8 22.13 8.11 -0.36
N PRO A 9 23.32 8.76 -0.47
CA PRO A 9 24.55 8.24 0.12
C PRO A 9 24.38 7.91 1.61
N GLY A 10 24.87 6.74 2.03
CA GLY A 10 24.58 6.21 3.37
C GLY A 10 24.92 7.12 4.53
N GLU A 11 26.08 7.79 4.50
CA GLU A 11 26.47 8.77 5.53
C GLU A 11 25.44 9.91 5.68
N LYS A 12 24.81 10.34 4.59
CA LYS A 12 23.77 11.37 4.62
C LYS A 12 22.46 10.83 5.20
N VAL A 13 22.09 9.59 4.88
CA VAL A 13 20.91 8.92 5.46
C VAL A 13 21.06 8.81 6.97
N GLU A 14 22.18 8.30 7.46
CA GLU A 14 22.44 8.14 8.90
C GLU A 14 22.41 9.49 9.64
N ARG A 15 23.03 10.53 9.07
CA ARG A 15 22.97 11.89 9.62
C ARG A 15 21.55 12.43 9.67
N ALA A 16 20.75 12.23 8.62
CA ALA A 16 19.38 12.70 8.55
C ALA A 16 18.46 11.98 9.55
N ILE A 17 18.70 10.67 9.78
CA ILE A 17 17.97 9.91 10.80
C ILE A 17 18.36 10.39 12.20
N THR A 18 19.66 10.54 12.46
CA THR A 18 20.17 10.94 13.77
C THR A 18 19.76 12.37 14.14
N SER A 19 19.65 13.28 13.16
CA SER A 19 19.16 14.64 13.36
C SER A 19 17.63 14.73 13.48
N GLY A 20 16.90 13.64 13.22
CA GLY A 20 15.44 13.61 13.19
C GLY A 20 14.82 14.22 11.93
N ALA A 21 15.63 14.55 10.92
CA ALA A 21 15.14 15.01 9.62
C ALA A 21 14.40 13.90 8.84
N ILE A 22 14.81 12.64 9.04
CA ILE A 22 14.08 11.45 8.58
C ILE A 22 13.66 10.65 9.81
N GLU A 23 12.37 10.37 9.92
CA GLU A 23 11.82 9.52 10.97
C GLU A 23 11.13 8.31 10.33
N ILE A 24 11.51 7.11 10.76
CA ILE A 24 10.84 5.86 10.38
C ILE A 24 10.22 5.29 11.65
N ALA A 25 8.89 5.25 11.70
CA ALA A 25 8.17 4.82 12.88
C ALA A 25 6.95 3.97 12.49
N PRO A 26 6.61 2.95 13.29
CA PRO A 26 5.40 2.17 13.05
C PRO A 26 4.15 3.01 13.31
N LEU A 27 3.06 2.65 12.64
CA LEU A 27 1.79 3.40 12.67
C LEU A 27 1.28 3.72 14.09
N ALA A 28 1.50 2.82 15.05
CA ALA A 28 1.08 3.01 16.44
C ALA A 28 1.68 4.25 17.11
N PHE A 29 2.87 4.70 16.69
CA PHE A 29 3.57 5.85 17.27
C PHE A 29 2.96 7.19 16.82
N MET A 30 2.06 7.17 15.84
CA MET A 30 1.39 8.37 15.34
C MET A 30 0.24 8.81 16.26
N ARG A 31 -0.18 7.95 17.19
CA ARG A 31 -1.28 8.25 18.11
C ARG A 31 -0.96 9.50 18.95
N GLY A 32 -1.86 10.48 18.92
CA GLY A 32 -1.73 11.71 19.71
C GLY A 32 -0.70 12.71 19.18
N ARG A 33 -0.06 12.44 18.04
CA ARG A 33 0.85 13.40 17.40
C ARG A 33 0.10 14.35 16.46
N THR A 34 0.71 15.48 16.21
CA THR A 34 0.37 16.36 15.08
C THR A 34 1.62 16.50 14.24
N LEU A 35 1.52 16.19 12.95
CA LEU A 35 2.63 16.16 12.01
C LEU A 35 2.64 17.46 11.21
N SER A 36 3.27 18.51 11.77
CA SER A 36 3.42 19.83 11.14
C SER A 36 4.80 20.02 10.53
N ASN A 37 4.89 20.83 9.47
CA ASN A 37 6.12 21.13 8.72
C ASN A 37 6.83 19.86 8.18
N ALA A 38 6.08 18.87 7.71
CA ALA A 38 6.61 17.57 7.30
C ALA A 38 5.99 17.03 6.00
N ALA A 39 6.77 16.24 5.27
CA ALA A 39 6.26 15.33 4.25
C ALA A 39 6.15 13.93 4.88
N VAL A 40 4.93 13.39 4.95
CA VAL A 40 4.63 12.14 5.66
C VAL A 40 4.23 11.08 4.64
N ILE A 41 4.79 9.88 4.74
CA ILE A 41 4.44 8.74 3.89
C ILE A 41 3.91 7.61 4.79
N LEU A 42 2.71 7.13 4.49
CA LEU A 42 2.20 5.85 5.00
C LEU A 42 2.27 4.83 3.88
N ASP A 43 3.14 3.84 4.05
CA ASP A 43 3.30 2.75 3.10
C ASP A 43 2.52 1.50 3.53
N GLU A 44 2.24 0.62 2.58
CA GLU A 44 1.48 -0.62 2.76
C GLU A 44 0.11 -0.39 3.44
N ALA A 45 -0.55 0.72 3.07
CA ALA A 45 -1.75 1.20 3.73
C ALA A 45 -2.95 0.24 3.61
N GLN A 46 -2.94 -0.72 2.68
CA GLN A 46 -3.95 -1.76 2.57
C GLN A 46 -4.06 -2.61 3.84
N ASN A 47 -2.98 -2.70 4.62
CA ASN A 47 -2.90 -3.44 5.87
C ASN A 47 -3.31 -2.60 7.10
N THR A 48 -3.88 -1.42 6.88
CA THR A 48 -4.48 -0.63 7.95
C THR A 48 -5.97 -0.94 8.08
N THR A 49 -6.47 -0.94 9.31
CA THR A 49 -7.92 -0.92 9.56
C THR A 49 -8.49 0.46 9.31
N SER A 50 -9.81 0.54 9.09
CA SER A 50 -10.58 1.80 9.06
C SER A 50 -10.21 2.78 10.18
N MET A 51 -10.12 2.26 11.42
CA MET A 51 -9.80 3.07 12.59
C MET A 51 -8.37 3.60 12.57
N GLN A 52 -7.41 2.77 12.17
CA GLN A 52 -6.00 3.17 12.04
C GLN A 52 -5.81 4.21 10.93
N MET A 53 -6.45 4.03 9.78
CA MET A 53 -6.43 5.00 8.69
C MET A 53 -6.99 6.36 9.14
N LYS A 54 -8.18 6.37 9.76
CA LYS A 54 -8.78 7.60 10.30
C LYS A 54 -7.88 8.26 11.35
N MET A 55 -7.31 7.45 12.25
CA MET A 55 -6.38 7.95 13.27
C MET A 55 -5.20 8.66 12.60
N PHE A 56 -4.60 8.05 11.59
CA PHE A 56 -3.43 8.58 10.88
C PHE A 56 -3.72 9.84 10.07
N LEU A 57 -4.75 9.83 9.22
CA LEU A 57 -5.12 10.98 8.38
C LEU A 57 -5.41 12.23 9.21
N THR A 58 -5.99 12.06 10.41
CA THR A 58 -6.26 13.17 11.32
C THR A 58 -5.03 13.69 12.08
N ARG A 59 -3.83 13.14 11.85
CA ARG A 59 -2.58 13.67 12.40
C ARG A 59 -1.94 14.72 11.50
N LEU A 60 -2.44 14.94 10.29
CA LEU A 60 -1.90 15.96 9.37
C LEU A 60 -1.99 17.35 10.01
N GLY A 61 -0.83 18.01 10.15
CA GLY A 61 -0.71 19.36 10.70
C GLY A 61 -0.47 20.44 9.65
N GLU A 62 -0.22 21.66 10.10
CA GLU A 62 0.05 22.81 9.23
C GLU A 62 1.36 22.64 8.45
N ASN A 63 1.41 23.24 7.26
CA ASN A 63 2.57 23.19 6.36
C ASN A 63 3.09 21.77 6.06
N SER A 64 2.20 20.79 6.10
CA SER A 64 2.53 19.39 5.84
C SER A 64 1.83 18.84 4.62
N ARG A 65 2.38 17.75 4.09
CA ARG A 65 1.75 16.93 3.05
C ARG A 65 1.82 15.48 3.47
N MET A 66 0.78 14.72 3.14
CA MET A 66 0.70 13.30 3.44
C MET A 66 0.46 12.53 2.15
N ILE A 67 1.23 11.45 1.97
CA ILE A 67 1.16 10.53 0.86
C ILE A 67 0.83 9.16 1.48
N VAL A 68 -0.18 8.50 0.93
CA VAL A 68 -0.59 7.17 1.38
C VAL A 68 -0.47 6.24 0.19
N THR A 69 0.36 5.21 0.33
CA THR A 69 0.63 4.21 -0.71
C THR A 69 0.14 2.84 -0.26
N GLY A 70 -0.26 2.01 -1.22
CA GLY A 70 -0.70 0.64 -0.96
C GLY A 70 -1.41 0.02 -2.15
N ASP A 71 -1.49 -1.30 -2.14
CA ASP A 71 -2.16 -2.10 -3.17
C ASP A 71 -3.46 -2.70 -2.59
N PRO A 72 -4.66 -2.23 -3.00
CA PRO A 72 -5.92 -2.73 -2.46
C PRO A 72 -6.20 -4.20 -2.81
N SER A 73 -5.44 -4.83 -3.73
CA SER A 73 -5.56 -6.26 -4.04
C SER A 73 -4.78 -7.16 -3.09
N GLN A 74 -3.85 -6.61 -2.28
CA GLN A 74 -2.93 -7.35 -1.41
C GLN A 74 -3.23 -7.10 0.08
N ILE A 75 -4.51 -7.15 0.46
CA ILE A 75 -4.94 -6.91 1.84
C ILE A 75 -4.56 -8.12 2.70
N ASP A 76 -3.66 -7.90 3.67
CA ASP A 76 -3.29 -8.87 4.70
C ASP A 76 -3.87 -8.44 6.06
N LEU A 77 -5.19 -8.54 6.17
CA LEU A 77 -5.92 -8.26 7.40
C LEU A 77 -6.67 -9.51 7.88
N PRO A 78 -6.87 -9.67 9.20
CA PRO A 78 -7.70 -10.73 9.73
C PRO A 78 -9.10 -10.73 9.11
N SER A 79 -9.64 -11.92 8.87
CA SER A 79 -10.96 -12.09 8.24
C SER A 79 -12.05 -11.28 8.97
N GLY A 80 -12.89 -10.59 8.20
CA GLY A 80 -13.95 -9.71 8.69
C GLY A 80 -13.50 -8.28 9.01
N GLN A 81 -12.20 -7.96 8.96
CA GLN A 81 -11.74 -6.58 9.07
C GLN A 81 -11.75 -5.88 7.70
N LYS A 82 -12.26 -4.65 7.69
CA LYS A 82 -12.26 -3.81 6.51
C LYS A 82 -10.94 -3.03 6.41
N SER A 83 -10.34 -3.05 5.23
CA SER A 83 -9.17 -2.23 4.93
C SER A 83 -9.53 -0.74 4.95
N GLY A 84 -8.76 0.03 5.70
CA GLY A 84 -8.86 1.48 5.80
C GLY A 84 -8.50 2.17 4.50
N LEU A 85 -7.57 1.62 3.69
CA LEU A 85 -7.23 2.15 2.38
C LEU A 85 -8.43 2.07 1.43
N VAL A 86 -9.03 0.88 1.29
CA VAL A 86 -10.20 0.67 0.43
C VAL A 86 -11.36 1.56 0.86
N GLU A 87 -11.57 1.70 2.17
CA GLU A 87 -12.60 2.59 2.69
C GLU A 87 -12.31 4.06 2.39
N ALA A 88 -11.07 4.53 2.60
CA ALA A 88 -10.66 5.90 2.33
C ALA A 88 -10.81 6.26 0.84
N LEU A 89 -10.49 5.32 -0.06
CA LEU A 89 -10.75 5.43 -1.50
C LEU A 89 -12.24 5.53 -1.84
N SER A 90 -13.16 5.15 -0.96
CA SER A 90 -14.59 5.45 -1.14
C SER A 90 -14.96 6.80 -0.52
N ILE A 91 -14.66 6.97 0.77
CA ILE A 91 -15.19 8.07 1.59
C ILE A 91 -14.59 9.42 1.18
N LEU A 92 -13.30 9.47 0.85
CA LEU A 92 -12.59 10.72 0.62
C LEU A 92 -12.70 11.22 -0.83
N ARG A 93 -13.67 10.72 -1.62
CA ARG A 93 -13.79 11.03 -3.06
C ARG A 93 -14.07 12.51 -3.32
N ALA A 94 -14.84 13.12 -2.43
CA ALA A 94 -15.33 14.48 -2.57
C ALA A 94 -14.65 15.46 -1.58
N VAL A 95 -13.52 15.06 -0.98
CA VAL A 95 -12.79 15.91 -0.05
C VAL A 95 -11.78 16.74 -0.81
N ASP A 96 -11.97 18.06 -0.79
CA ASP A 96 -11.04 19.01 -1.40
C ASP A 96 -9.64 18.88 -0.81
N GLY A 97 -8.62 19.02 -1.66
CA GLY A 97 -7.22 18.89 -1.27
C GLY A 97 -6.70 17.45 -1.21
N ILE A 98 -7.53 16.43 -1.48
CA ILE A 98 -7.11 15.04 -1.61
C ILE A 98 -7.12 14.63 -3.09
N SER A 99 -5.97 14.21 -3.58
CA SER A 99 -5.81 13.65 -4.94
C SER A 99 -5.54 12.16 -4.87
N ARG A 100 -5.92 11.44 -5.94
CA ARG A 100 -5.71 10.00 -6.06
C ARG A 100 -5.01 9.70 -7.35
N ILE A 101 -4.03 8.83 -7.26
CA ILE A 101 -3.21 8.40 -8.39
C ILE A 101 -3.29 6.88 -8.36
N GLU A 102 -3.97 6.31 -9.36
CA GLU A 102 -4.07 4.87 -9.54
C GLU A 102 -3.04 4.46 -10.58
N PHE A 103 -2.06 3.65 -10.16
CA PHE A 103 -1.10 3.03 -11.06
C PHE A 103 -1.70 1.76 -11.67
N THR A 104 -1.37 1.51 -12.91
CA THR A 104 -1.75 0.32 -13.67
C THR A 104 -0.55 -0.61 -13.81
N ALA A 105 -0.78 -1.83 -14.31
CA ALA A 105 0.31 -2.74 -14.64
C ALA A 105 1.32 -2.14 -15.64
N SER A 106 0.89 -1.20 -16.49
CA SER A 106 1.76 -0.53 -17.45
C SER A 106 2.74 0.45 -16.81
N ASP A 107 2.48 0.88 -15.59
CA ASP A 107 3.35 1.78 -14.81
C ASP A 107 4.44 1.02 -14.04
N VAL A 108 4.39 -0.32 -14.03
CA VAL A 108 5.30 -1.15 -13.25
C VAL A 108 6.44 -1.66 -14.13
N VAL A 109 7.62 -1.09 -13.98
CA VAL A 109 8.84 -1.58 -14.64
C VAL A 109 9.42 -2.74 -13.84
N ARG A 110 9.40 -3.95 -14.40
CA ARG A 110 9.98 -5.14 -13.78
C ARG A 110 11.14 -5.66 -14.63
N HIS A 111 12.06 -6.35 -13.98
CA HIS A 111 13.09 -7.09 -14.71
C HIS A 111 12.42 -8.19 -15.56
N LYS A 112 12.86 -8.41 -16.80
CA LYS A 112 12.27 -9.38 -17.74
C LYS A 112 12.09 -10.78 -17.14
N LEU A 113 13.04 -11.22 -16.30
CA LEU A 113 12.93 -12.50 -15.60
C LEU A 113 11.76 -12.52 -14.60
N VAL A 114 11.54 -11.45 -13.86
CA VAL A 114 10.43 -11.34 -12.89
C VAL A 114 9.10 -11.35 -13.64
N GLU A 115 8.99 -10.64 -14.76
CA GLU A 115 7.80 -10.70 -15.62
C GLU A 115 7.54 -12.12 -16.13
N ALA A 116 8.59 -12.81 -16.61
CA ALA A 116 8.47 -14.18 -17.09
C ALA A 116 7.99 -15.14 -15.99
N ILE A 117 8.52 -14.99 -14.77
CA ILE A 117 8.10 -15.77 -13.60
C ILE A 117 6.62 -15.50 -13.28
N VAL A 118 6.22 -14.23 -13.17
CA VAL A 118 4.83 -13.84 -12.86
C VAL A 118 3.86 -14.40 -13.91
N ASN A 119 4.19 -14.23 -15.19
CA ASN A 119 3.37 -14.75 -16.30
C ASN A 119 3.22 -16.27 -16.27
N ALA A 120 4.27 -17.00 -15.88
CA ALA A 120 4.22 -18.46 -15.76
C ALA A 120 3.27 -18.90 -14.64
N TYR A 121 3.33 -18.24 -13.47
CA TYR A 121 2.42 -18.52 -12.35
C TYR A 121 0.96 -18.15 -12.68
N ASP A 122 0.73 -17.00 -13.32
CA ASP A 122 -0.60 -16.57 -13.73
C ASP A 122 -1.24 -17.54 -14.74
N THR A 123 -0.44 -18.08 -15.66
CA THR A 123 -0.91 -19.06 -16.66
C THR A 123 -1.28 -20.38 -16.02
N ALA A 124 -0.42 -20.93 -15.15
CA ALA A 124 -0.71 -22.15 -14.42
C ALA A 124 -1.95 -22.01 -13.51
N GLY A 125 -2.11 -20.85 -12.84
CA GLY A 125 -3.27 -20.54 -12.02
C GLY A 125 -4.58 -20.50 -12.81
N ARG A 126 -4.56 -19.93 -14.02
CA ARG A 126 -5.73 -19.90 -14.93
C ARG A 126 -6.11 -21.28 -15.44
N GLU A 127 -5.14 -22.09 -15.83
CA GLU A 127 -5.37 -23.47 -16.30
C GLU A 127 -5.98 -24.33 -15.19
N ALA A 128 -5.42 -24.29 -13.98
CA ALA A 128 -5.96 -24.99 -12.82
C ALA A 128 -7.38 -24.52 -12.43
N GLY A 129 -7.67 -23.22 -12.59
CA GLY A 129 -9.01 -22.66 -12.38
C GLY A 129 -10.03 -23.14 -13.42
N ALA A 130 -9.62 -23.22 -14.69
CA ALA A 130 -10.45 -23.66 -15.81
C ALA A 130 -10.80 -25.16 -15.70
N GLU A 131 -9.83 -26.00 -15.33
CA GLU A 131 -10.06 -27.44 -15.09
C GLU A 131 -11.09 -27.66 -13.97
N ARG A 132 -10.93 -26.98 -12.83
CA ARG A 132 -11.88 -27.05 -11.70
C ARG A 132 -13.29 -26.57 -12.06
N ALA A 133 -13.40 -25.56 -12.92
CA ALA A 133 -14.69 -25.08 -13.41
C ALA A 133 -15.35 -26.06 -14.40
N GLY A 134 -14.56 -26.75 -15.22
CA GLY A 134 -15.02 -27.83 -16.11
C GLY A 134 -15.57 -29.03 -15.35
N GLU A 135 -14.86 -29.48 -14.31
CA GLU A 135 -15.29 -30.59 -13.44
C GLU A 135 -16.59 -30.28 -12.67
N ARG A 136 -16.76 -29.05 -12.17
CA ARG A 136 -18.01 -28.64 -11.50
C ARG A 136 -19.20 -28.65 -12.46
N ARG A 137 -19.01 -28.20 -13.71
CA ARG A 137 -20.07 -28.19 -14.73
C ARG A 137 -20.46 -29.58 -15.22
N SER A 138 -19.58 -30.58 -15.15
CA SER A 138 -19.92 -31.96 -15.51
C SER A 138 -20.71 -32.66 -14.39
N ARG A 139 -20.45 -32.30 -13.12
CA ARG A 139 -21.18 -32.85 -11.96
C ARG A 139 -22.59 -32.29 -11.81
N ASP A 140 -22.83 -31.02 -12.11
CA ASP A 140 -24.19 -30.42 -12.05
C ASP A 140 -25.13 -30.87 -13.19
N ARG A 141 -24.62 -31.61 -14.19
CA ARG A 141 -25.40 -32.13 -15.33
C ARG A 141 -25.73 -33.63 -15.23
N SER A 142 -25.32 -34.30 -14.15
CA SER A 142 -25.58 -35.71 -13.86
C SER A 142 -26.59 -35.83 -12.73
#